data_AF-A0A3C1FUT6-F1
#
_entry.id   AF-A0A3C1FUT6-F1
#
_cell.length_a   1.000
_cell.length_b   1.000
_cell.length_c   1.000
_cell.angle_alpha   90.00
_cell.angle_beta   90.00
_cell.angle_gamma   90.00
#
_symmetry.space_group_name_H-M   'P 1'
#
loop_
_entity.id
_entity.type
_entity.pdbx_description
1 polymer ?
#
loop_
_entity_poly.entity_id
_entity_poly.type
_entity_poly.pdbx_seq_one_letter_code
_entity_poly.pdbx_strand_id
1 'polypeptide(L)'
;MSRLSKRVEWLYRFGASKELTLGLFVLLCLILLPRAFTGAMDSYLGRVRSIIFGFMGLNLLLCTLQRIKILSKPIIVMHLGAILTLAGAVISSLGYVATVNVYEGTTVNTAYRWDMKRDMPLGVNLTVRKINTEYYPVAVKVGVLRGKEKIGLFVLKTGESFYLDGYTVKADSLELPSEDLRLSIFRGDHLIGSASTSGGKSLPADFPYDFRLVAYQTPSLKRVLLNLMLSRDSEVIAEGTSEVNRPMTWKRLHFCNTQISRDPYGTPFAGIQITDDPGRPYVFLGFTVIGIGSGLYFLRRLHGKK
;
A
#
# COMPACT_ATOMS: atom_id res chain seq x y z
N MET A 1 -11.83 -47.01 36.69
CA MET A 1 -11.21 -46.06 35.74
C MET A 1 -12.06 -46.01 34.47
N SER A 2 -12.73 -44.87 34.25
CA SER A 2 -13.99 -44.77 33.50
C SER A 2 -13.81 -44.66 31.98
N ARG A 3 -14.85 -45.03 31.21
CA ARG A 3 -14.97 -44.86 29.74
C ARG A 3 -14.62 -43.44 29.25
N LEU A 4 -14.72 -42.44 30.12
CA LEU A 4 -14.36 -41.05 29.84
C LEU A 4 -12.86 -40.90 29.53
N SER A 5 -11.99 -41.59 30.28
CA SER A 5 -10.53 -41.55 30.09
C SER A 5 -10.11 -42.06 28.72
N LYS A 6 -10.71 -43.18 28.26
CA LYS A 6 -10.45 -43.77 26.94
C LYS A 6 -10.87 -42.84 25.79
N ARG A 7 -12.00 -42.13 25.95
CA ARG A 7 -12.48 -41.18 24.93
C ARG A 7 -11.55 -39.97 24.81
N VAL A 8 -11.10 -39.40 25.93
CA VAL A 8 -10.16 -38.27 25.94
C VAL A 8 -8.83 -38.66 25.33
N GLU A 9 -8.31 -39.84 25.66
CA GLU A 9 -7.06 -40.34 25.09
C GLU A 9 -7.16 -40.57 23.57
N TRP A 10 -8.27 -41.14 23.11
CA TRP A 10 -8.53 -41.31 21.68
C TRP A 10 -8.60 -39.95 20.95
N LEU A 11 -9.35 -38.98 21.49
CA LEU A 11 -9.45 -37.63 20.93
C LEU A 11 -8.09 -36.94 20.86
N TYR A 12 -7.26 -37.08 21.89
CA TYR A 12 -5.91 -36.54 21.91
C TYR A 12 -5.02 -37.16 20.83
N ARG A 13 -5.03 -38.50 20.70
CA ARG A 13 -4.24 -39.22 19.68
C ARG A 13 -4.70 -38.88 18.27
N PHE A 14 -6.00 -38.79 18.04
CA PHE A 14 -6.57 -38.38 16.76
C PHE A 14 -6.20 -36.92 16.45
N GLY A 15 -6.31 -36.03 17.45
CA GLY A 15 -5.96 -34.62 17.34
C GLY A 15 -4.48 -34.37 17.05
N ALA A 16 -3.59 -35.27 17.49
CA ALA A 16 -2.14 -35.24 17.22
C ALA A 16 -1.72 -36.11 16.01
N SER A 17 -2.68 -36.59 15.20
CA SER A 17 -2.40 -37.46 14.06
C SER A 17 -1.89 -36.68 12.84
N LYS A 18 -1.07 -37.35 12.01
CA LYS A 18 -0.56 -36.77 10.76
C LYS A 18 -1.64 -36.75 9.68
N GLU A 19 -2.49 -37.76 9.70
CA GLU A 19 -3.63 -37.96 8.83
C GLU A 19 -4.61 -36.78 8.94
N LEU A 20 -4.87 -36.32 10.17
CA LEU A 20 -5.69 -35.12 10.40
C LEU A 20 -5.05 -33.86 9.78
N THR A 21 -3.74 -33.66 9.94
CA THR A 21 -3.05 -32.51 9.33
C THR A 21 -3.15 -32.55 7.81
N LEU A 22 -2.87 -33.70 7.22
CA LEU A 22 -2.94 -33.89 5.77
C LEU A 22 -4.36 -33.63 5.27
N GLY A 23 -5.38 -34.16 5.95
CA GLY A 23 -6.78 -33.95 5.63
C GLY A 23 -7.18 -32.47 5.71
N LEU A 24 -6.79 -31.77 6.77
CA LEU A 24 -7.02 -30.32 6.92
C LEU A 24 -6.32 -29.51 5.84
N PHE A 25 -5.09 -29.89 5.45
CA PHE A 25 -4.35 -29.24 4.39
C PHE A 25 -4.99 -29.46 3.02
N VAL A 26 -5.43 -30.68 2.71
CA VAL A 26 -6.15 -30.99 1.46
C VAL A 26 -7.47 -30.21 1.41
N LEU A 27 -8.23 -30.19 2.51
CA LEU A 27 -9.46 -29.39 2.61
C LEU A 27 -9.19 -27.91 2.37
N LEU A 28 -8.14 -27.36 2.97
CA LEU A 28 -7.72 -25.98 2.75
C LEU A 28 -7.39 -25.72 1.27
N CYS A 29 -6.63 -26.62 0.63
CA CYS A 29 -6.29 -26.50 -0.79
C CYS A 29 -7.52 -26.55 -1.69
N LEU A 30 -8.47 -27.45 -1.43
CA LEU A 30 -9.72 -27.56 -2.17
C LEU A 30 -10.58 -26.29 -2.07
N ILE A 31 -10.49 -25.56 -0.96
CA ILE A 31 -11.19 -24.29 -0.77
C ILE A 31 -10.44 -23.13 -1.46
N LEU A 32 -9.12 -23.08 -1.33
CA LEU A 32 -8.32 -21.94 -1.80
C LEU A 32 -8.00 -21.98 -3.30
N LEU A 33 -7.71 -23.16 -3.86
CA LEU A 33 -7.27 -23.29 -5.26
C LEU A 33 -8.32 -22.83 -6.26
N PRO A 34 -9.59 -23.30 -6.22
CA PRO A 34 -10.60 -22.85 -7.18
C PRO A 34 -10.81 -21.33 -7.13
N ARG A 35 -10.69 -20.75 -5.94
CA ARG A 35 -10.88 -19.30 -5.73
C ARG A 35 -9.76 -18.46 -6.34
N ALA A 36 -8.54 -18.98 -6.38
CA ALA A 36 -7.45 -18.32 -7.09
C ALA A 36 -7.78 -18.10 -8.58
N PHE A 37 -8.63 -18.95 -9.17
CA PHE A 37 -9.06 -18.83 -10.56
C PHE A 37 -10.34 -18.01 -10.75
N THR A 38 -11.26 -17.98 -9.77
CA THR A 38 -12.55 -17.28 -9.93
C THR A 38 -12.57 -15.84 -9.46
N GLY A 39 -11.57 -15.39 -8.67
CA GLY A 39 -11.46 -14.00 -8.22
C GLY A 39 -12.57 -13.52 -7.27
N ALA A 40 -13.54 -14.38 -6.91
CA ALA A 40 -14.68 -14.01 -6.08
C ALA A 40 -14.25 -13.76 -4.64
N MET A 41 -14.42 -12.52 -4.12
CA MET A 41 -14.19 -12.18 -2.72
C MET A 41 -15.44 -12.35 -1.85
N ASP A 42 -15.89 -13.59 -1.61
CA ASP A 42 -16.96 -13.83 -0.64
C ASP A 42 -16.43 -13.87 0.81
N SER A 43 -17.12 -13.13 1.68
CA SER A 43 -16.82 -12.94 3.11
C SER A 43 -17.11 -14.21 3.95
N TYR A 44 -18.08 -15.04 3.53
CA TYR A 44 -18.51 -16.27 4.24
C TYR A 44 -17.38 -17.30 4.37
N LEU A 45 -16.53 -17.41 3.34
CA LEU A 45 -15.40 -18.33 3.30
C LEU A 45 -14.24 -17.90 4.23
N GLY A 46 -14.19 -16.64 4.65
CA GLY A 46 -13.20 -16.15 5.61
C GLY A 46 -13.30 -16.86 6.97
N ARG A 47 -14.53 -17.13 7.43
CA ARG A 47 -14.79 -17.81 8.70
C ARG A 47 -14.43 -19.29 8.65
N VAL A 48 -14.77 -19.99 7.56
CA VAL A 48 -14.40 -21.39 7.33
C VAL A 48 -12.89 -21.56 7.29
N ARG A 49 -12.17 -20.69 6.57
CA ARG A 49 -10.70 -20.69 6.52
C ARG A 49 -10.08 -20.49 7.90
N SER A 50 -10.62 -19.56 8.69
CA SER A 50 -10.17 -19.30 10.07
C SER A 50 -10.33 -20.55 10.95
N ILE A 51 -11.46 -21.25 10.85
CA ILE A 51 -11.70 -22.51 11.56
C ILE A 51 -10.67 -23.58 11.18
N ILE A 52 -10.36 -23.74 9.88
CA ILE A 52 -9.36 -24.70 9.42
C ILE A 52 -7.97 -24.36 9.98
N PHE A 53 -7.56 -23.09 9.93
CA PHE A 53 -6.29 -22.65 10.52
C PHE A 53 -6.25 -22.90 12.04
N GLY A 54 -7.36 -22.68 12.74
CA GLY A 54 -7.48 -23.01 14.16
C GLY A 54 -7.26 -24.50 14.44
N PHE A 55 -7.88 -25.38 13.66
CA PHE A 55 -7.68 -26.83 13.79
C PHE A 55 -6.27 -27.27 13.43
N MET A 56 -5.65 -26.67 12.39
CA MET A 56 -4.25 -26.94 12.06
C MET A 56 -3.31 -26.50 13.18
N GLY A 57 -3.55 -25.33 13.78
CA GLY A 57 -2.76 -24.82 14.91
C GLY A 57 -2.89 -25.70 16.14
N LEU A 58 -4.12 -26.14 16.45
CA LEU A 58 -4.38 -27.08 17.55
C LEU A 58 -3.72 -28.43 17.30
N ASN A 59 -3.81 -28.97 16.09
CA ASN A 59 -3.12 -30.21 15.74
C ASN A 59 -1.61 -30.07 15.95
N LEU A 60 -1.00 -29.00 15.44
CA LEU A 60 0.43 -28.77 15.57
C LEU A 60 0.84 -28.63 17.05
N LEU A 61 0.04 -27.95 17.87
CA LEU A 61 0.25 -27.86 19.31
C LEU A 61 0.23 -29.24 19.96
N LEU A 62 -0.80 -30.06 19.69
CA LEU A 62 -0.92 -31.40 20.26
C LEU A 62 0.24 -32.32 19.82
N CYS A 63 0.61 -32.28 18.54
CA CYS A 63 1.78 -32.98 18.00
C CYS A 63 3.07 -32.57 18.70
N THR A 64 3.24 -31.27 18.94
CA THR A 64 4.42 -30.71 19.61
C THR A 64 4.49 -31.18 21.06
N LEU A 65 3.37 -31.11 21.79
CA LEU A 65 3.28 -31.56 23.18
C LEU A 65 3.55 -33.06 23.31
N GLN A 66 2.98 -33.87 22.41
CA GLN A 66 3.19 -35.32 22.42
C GLN A 66 4.65 -35.71 22.22
N ARG A 67 5.40 -34.92 21.43
CA ARG A 67 6.78 -35.22 21.04
C ARG A 67 7.81 -34.28 21.67
N ILE A 68 7.44 -33.46 22.65
CA ILE A 68 8.28 -32.38 23.16
C ILE A 68 9.62 -32.86 23.73
N LYS A 69 9.65 -34.07 24.31
CA LYS A 69 10.87 -34.70 24.85
C LYS A 69 11.82 -35.23 23.78
N ILE A 70 11.32 -35.43 22.56
CA ILE A 70 12.05 -36.03 21.43
C ILE A 70 12.51 -34.94 20.45
N LEU A 71 11.68 -33.89 20.27
CA LEU A 71 11.96 -32.81 19.35
C LEU A 71 13.17 -31.99 19.79
N SER A 72 14.03 -31.64 18.83
CA SER A 72 15.14 -30.73 19.11
C SER A 72 14.62 -29.33 19.46
N LYS A 73 15.32 -28.62 20.35
CA LYS A 73 14.95 -27.24 20.74
C LYS A 73 14.67 -26.31 19.53
N PRO A 74 15.49 -26.30 18.46
CA PRO A 74 15.20 -25.48 17.28
C PRO A 74 13.86 -25.83 16.60
N ILE A 75 13.50 -27.11 16.53
CA ILE A 75 12.21 -27.54 15.95
C ILE A 75 11.04 -27.09 16.81
N ILE A 76 11.16 -27.14 18.14
CA ILE A 76 10.15 -26.62 19.06
C ILE A 76 9.94 -25.12 18.84
N VAL A 77 11.01 -24.35 18.64
CA VAL A 77 10.94 -22.92 18.33
C VAL A 77 10.22 -22.69 17.00
N MET A 78 10.54 -23.45 15.94
CA MET A 78 9.83 -23.36 14.67
C MET A 78 8.33 -23.68 14.80
N HIS A 79 7.98 -24.72 15.57
CA HIS A 79 6.58 -25.07 15.84
C HIS A 79 5.85 -23.95 16.58
N LEU A 80 6.47 -23.34 17.59
CA LEU A 80 5.90 -22.20 18.31
C LEU A 80 5.62 -21.03 17.36
N GLY A 81 6.58 -20.71 16.47
CA GLY A 81 6.40 -19.66 15.48
C GLY A 81 5.25 -19.98 14.50
N ALA A 82 5.13 -21.22 14.04
CA ALA A 82 4.02 -21.64 13.18
C ALA A 82 2.65 -21.58 13.90
N ILE A 83 2.59 -21.96 15.18
CA ILE A 83 1.38 -21.82 16.01
C ILE A 83 1.01 -20.34 16.15
N LEU A 84 1.98 -19.45 16.40
CA LEU A 84 1.73 -18.00 16.46
C LEU A 84 1.21 -17.45 15.14
N THR A 85 1.76 -17.89 14.00
CA THR A 85 1.27 -17.49 12.67
C THR A 85 -0.16 -17.96 12.42
N LEU A 86 -0.48 -19.22 12.76
CA LEU A 86 -1.83 -19.77 12.60
C LEU A 86 -2.84 -19.06 13.54
N ALA A 87 -2.46 -18.81 14.79
CA ALA A 87 -3.25 -18.03 15.73
C ALA A 87 -3.48 -16.60 15.22
N GLY A 88 -2.44 -15.97 14.67
CA GLY A 88 -2.54 -14.67 14.00
C GLY A 88 -3.58 -14.69 12.88
N ALA A 89 -3.55 -15.67 11.99
CA ALA A 89 -4.52 -15.80 10.90
C ALA A 89 -5.97 -15.97 11.42
N VAL A 90 -6.17 -16.66 12.54
CA VAL A 90 -7.48 -16.76 13.21
C VAL A 90 -7.89 -15.41 13.77
N ILE A 91 -7.00 -14.72 14.48
CA ILE A 91 -7.25 -13.41 15.07
C ILE A 91 -7.57 -12.37 13.98
N SER A 92 -6.89 -12.40 12.83
CA SER A 92 -7.17 -11.54 11.68
C SER A 92 -8.63 -11.62 11.22
N SER A 93 -9.32 -12.75 11.43
CA SER A 93 -10.75 -12.90 11.09
C SER A 93 -11.70 -12.06 11.95
N LEU A 94 -11.22 -11.49 13.06
CA LEU A 94 -11.93 -10.50 13.88
C LEU A 94 -11.79 -9.07 13.33
N GLY A 95 -10.87 -8.87 12.40
CA GLY A 95 -10.66 -7.61 11.71
C GLY A 95 -11.66 -7.37 10.58
N TYR A 96 -11.45 -6.30 9.82
CA TYR A 96 -12.27 -5.99 8.66
C TYR A 96 -11.53 -5.15 7.62
N VAL A 97 -12.09 -5.15 6.41
CA VAL A 97 -11.69 -4.27 5.32
C VAL A 97 -12.90 -3.42 4.96
N ALA A 98 -12.69 -2.12 4.90
CA ALA A 98 -13.66 -1.15 4.40
C ALA A 98 -13.05 -0.33 3.27
N THR A 99 -13.88 0.20 2.38
CA THR A 99 -13.44 1.07 1.29
C THR A 99 -14.34 2.29 1.17
N VAL A 100 -13.76 3.43 0.83
CA VAL A 100 -14.50 4.66 0.57
C VAL A 100 -13.77 5.50 -0.47
N ASN A 101 -14.52 6.16 -1.34
CA ASN A 101 -13.98 7.19 -2.22
C ASN A 101 -14.24 8.55 -1.57
N VAL A 102 -13.19 9.36 -1.41
CA VAL A 102 -13.27 10.67 -0.77
C VAL A 102 -12.74 11.72 -1.74
N TYR A 103 -13.56 12.72 -2.05
CA TYR A 103 -13.16 13.84 -2.89
C TYR A 103 -12.17 14.74 -2.16
N GLU A 104 -11.21 15.30 -2.89
CA GLU A 104 -10.27 16.26 -2.33
C GLU A 104 -11.00 17.45 -1.69
N GLY A 105 -10.58 17.82 -0.48
CA GLY A 105 -11.18 18.89 0.32
C GLY A 105 -12.46 18.49 1.07
N THR A 106 -12.95 17.25 0.92
CA THR A 106 -14.20 16.79 1.54
C THR A 106 -13.96 15.80 2.67
N THR A 107 -15.03 15.58 3.44
CA THR A 107 -15.04 14.74 4.64
C THR A 107 -16.11 13.67 4.53
N VAL A 108 -15.78 12.46 4.96
CA VAL A 108 -16.72 11.33 5.10
C VAL A 108 -16.68 10.77 6.51
N ASN A 109 -17.78 10.17 6.97
CA ASN A 109 -17.86 9.53 8.28
C ASN A 109 -18.32 8.06 8.21
N THR A 110 -18.52 7.55 7.00
CA THR A 110 -18.91 6.16 6.70
C THR A 110 -17.95 5.55 5.69
N ALA A 111 -17.86 4.22 5.69
CA ALA A 111 -17.18 3.45 4.65
C ALA A 111 -17.89 2.12 4.43
N TYR A 112 -17.78 1.58 3.20
CA TYR A 112 -18.39 0.32 2.84
C TYR A 112 -17.61 -0.84 3.45
N ARG A 113 -18.21 -1.59 4.37
CA ARG A 113 -17.60 -2.78 4.99
C ARG A 113 -17.88 -4.03 4.17
N TRP A 114 -16.83 -4.63 3.61
CA TRP A 114 -16.92 -5.81 2.74
C TRP A 114 -17.39 -7.08 3.43
N ASP A 115 -17.17 -7.18 4.75
CA ASP A 115 -17.63 -8.32 5.53
C ASP A 115 -19.14 -8.25 5.83
N MET A 116 -19.69 -7.04 6.00
CA MET A 116 -21.12 -6.80 6.25
C MET A 116 -21.91 -6.45 4.98
N LYS A 117 -21.21 -6.19 3.87
CA LYS A 117 -21.77 -5.74 2.58
C LYS A 117 -22.67 -4.50 2.68
N ARG A 118 -22.30 -3.55 3.55
CA ARG A 118 -23.03 -2.28 3.75
C ARG A 118 -22.11 -1.17 4.24
N ASP A 119 -22.55 0.06 4.08
CA ASP A 119 -21.90 1.22 4.69
C ASP A 119 -22.05 1.20 6.20
N MET A 120 -20.96 1.47 6.89
CA MET A 120 -20.89 1.51 8.35
C MET A 120 -20.18 2.78 8.81
N PRO A 121 -20.58 3.38 9.94
CA PRO A 121 -19.88 4.51 10.52
C PRO A 121 -18.43 4.15 10.86
N LEU A 122 -17.50 5.05 10.54
CA LEU A 122 -16.08 4.92 10.89
C LEU A 122 -15.81 5.25 12.36
N GLY A 123 -16.72 5.97 13.02
CA GLY A 123 -16.54 6.49 14.38
C GLY A 123 -15.57 7.69 14.46
N VAL A 124 -15.13 8.19 13.30
CA VAL A 124 -14.31 9.38 13.07
C VAL A 124 -14.68 9.98 11.70
N ASN A 125 -14.44 11.28 11.55
CA ASN A 125 -14.51 11.97 10.27
C ASN A 125 -13.17 11.83 9.56
N LEU A 126 -13.17 11.31 8.34
CA LEU A 126 -12.00 11.18 7.47
C LEU A 126 -12.06 12.25 6.39
N THR A 127 -11.04 13.10 6.32
CA THR A 127 -10.91 14.15 5.33
C THR A 127 -9.69 13.89 4.45
N VAL A 128 -9.87 13.99 3.12
CA VAL A 128 -8.74 14.09 2.18
C VAL A 128 -8.44 15.56 1.97
N ARG A 129 -7.44 16.10 2.67
CA ARG A 129 -7.10 17.52 2.58
C ARG A 129 -6.49 17.88 1.22
N LYS A 130 -5.63 17.00 0.71
CA LYS A 130 -4.95 17.20 -0.58
C LYS A 130 -4.45 15.89 -1.18
N ILE A 131 -4.53 15.78 -2.49
CA ILE A 131 -3.98 14.71 -3.32
C ILE A 131 -2.76 15.29 -4.05
N ASN A 132 -1.57 15.00 -3.53
CA ASN A 132 -0.33 15.50 -4.12
C ASN A 132 0.20 14.47 -5.12
N THR A 133 0.36 14.91 -6.36
CA THR A 133 0.82 14.08 -7.48
C THR A 133 2.19 14.59 -7.94
N GLU A 134 3.17 13.71 -8.01
CA GLU A 134 4.51 14.01 -8.51
C GLU A 134 4.78 13.16 -9.75
N TYR A 135 5.27 13.81 -10.82
CA TYR A 135 5.63 13.15 -12.08
C TYR A 135 7.14 13.02 -12.22
N TYR A 136 7.59 12.04 -13.00
CA TYR A 136 8.97 12.03 -13.47
C TYR A 136 9.23 13.19 -14.43
N PRO A 137 10.50 13.61 -14.62
CA PRO A 137 10.86 14.59 -15.64
C PRO A 137 10.22 14.30 -16.99
N VAL A 138 9.39 15.23 -17.47
CA VAL A 138 8.57 15.06 -18.67
C VAL A 138 9.36 15.57 -19.87
N ALA A 139 9.50 14.76 -20.91
CA ALA A 139 10.05 15.23 -22.19
C ALA A 139 9.09 16.22 -22.83
N VAL A 140 9.55 17.44 -23.05
CA VAL A 140 8.81 18.56 -23.64
C VAL A 140 9.51 19.06 -24.89
N LYS A 141 8.70 19.58 -25.81
CA LYS A 141 9.15 20.24 -27.03
C LYS A 141 8.71 21.71 -26.95
N VAL A 142 9.68 22.60 -26.85
CA VAL A 142 9.47 24.04 -26.67
C VAL A 142 9.79 24.77 -27.98
N GLY A 143 8.79 25.43 -28.54
CA GLY A 143 8.96 26.35 -29.66
C GLY A 143 9.34 27.74 -29.12
N VAL A 144 10.33 28.35 -29.75
CA VAL A 144 10.74 29.72 -29.42
C VAL A 144 10.40 30.63 -30.58
N LEU A 145 9.77 31.76 -30.26
CA LEU A 145 9.39 32.79 -31.21
C LEU A 145 10.10 34.10 -30.90
N ARG A 146 10.42 34.86 -31.94
CA ARG A 146 10.78 36.28 -31.85
C ARG A 146 9.70 37.06 -32.59
N GLY A 147 8.80 37.70 -31.83
CA GLY A 147 7.55 38.21 -32.38
C GLY A 147 6.69 37.07 -32.94
N LYS A 148 6.42 37.07 -34.26
CA LYS A 148 5.65 36.02 -34.93
C LYS A 148 6.51 34.93 -35.59
N GLU A 149 7.81 35.16 -35.69
CA GLU A 149 8.72 34.25 -36.38
C GLU A 149 9.18 33.14 -35.43
N LYS A 150 9.10 31.89 -35.88
CA LYS A 150 9.66 30.75 -35.15
C LYS A 150 11.16 30.69 -35.42
N ILE A 151 11.95 30.87 -34.36
CA ILE A 151 13.41 30.89 -34.45
C ILE A 151 14.05 29.58 -33.96
N GLY A 152 13.30 28.75 -33.22
CA GLY A 152 13.86 27.56 -32.60
C GLY A 152 12.83 26.53 -32.16
N LEU A 153 13.30 25.30 -31.99
CA LEU A 153 12.53 24.18 -31.47
C LEU A 153 13.46 23.29 -30.65
N PHE A 154 13.23 23.23 -29.35
CA PHE A 154 14.09 22.51 -28.41
C PHE A 154 13.34 21.32 -27.80
N VAL A 155 14.02 20.20 -27.67
CA VAL A 155 13.50 19.00 -26.98
C VAL A 155 14.37 18.75 -25.77
N LEU A 156 13.75 18.73 -24.59
CA LEU A 156 14.41 18.59 -23.29
C LEU A 156 13.43 18.00 -22.28
N LYS A 157 13.91 17.61 -21.11
CA LYS A 157 13.05 17.23 -19.98
C LYS A 157 12.81 18.41 -19.05
N THR A 158 11.68 18.41 -18.34
CA THR A 158 11.50 19.31 -17.19
C THR A 158 12.63 19.07 -16.17
N GLY A 159 13.25 20.15 -15.71
CA GLY A 159 14.49 20.19 -14.92
C GLY A 159 15.72 20.58 -15.74
N GLU A 160 15.71 20.36 -17.05
CA GLU A 160 16.83 20.67 -17.96
C GLU A 160 16.71 22.08 -18.55
N SER A 161 17.77 22.53 -19.21
CA SER A 161 17.85 23.85 -19.84
C SER A 161 18.50 23.80 -21.22
N PHE A 162 18.18 24.76 -22.06
CA PHE A 162 18.86 25.01 -23.34
C PHE A 162 19.38 26.44 -23.40
N TYR A 163 20.38 26.67 -24.28
CA TYR A 163 20.97 27.97 -24.50
C TYR A 163 20.42 28.63 -25.77
N LEU A 164 20.16 29.93 -25.71
CA LEU A 164 19.68 30.74 -26.82
C LEU A 164 20.21 32.17 -26.69
N ASP A 165 21.07 32.60 -27.61
CA ASP A 165 21.51 33.99 -27.79
C ASP A 165 21.88 34.73 -26.47
N GLY A 166 22.71 34.11 -25.62
CA GLY A 166 23.11 34.71 -24.34
C GLY A 166 22.22 34.37 -23.14
N TYR A 167 21.12 33.65 -23.36
CA TYR A 167 20.18 33.25 -22.32
C TYR A 167 20.18 31.74 -22.10
N THR A 168 20.07 31.33 -20.85
CA THR A 168 19.79 29.95 -20.47
C THR A 168 18.32 29.85 -20.11
N VAL A 169 17.57 29.03 -20.83
CA VAL A 169 16.15 28.81 -20.59
C VAL A 169 15.98 27.44 -19.97
N LYS A 170 15.50 27.39 -18.73
CA LYS A 170 15.24 26.17 -17.99
C LYS A 170 13.75 25.83 -18.06
N ALA A 171 13.42 24.58 -18.38
CA ALA A 171 12.05 24.07 -18.26
C ALA A 171 11.83 23.61 -16.83
N ASP A 172 11.04 24.31 -16.02
CA ASP A 172 10.90 23.99 -14.59
C ASP A 172 9.90 22.87 -14.33
N SER A 173 8.63 23.09 -14.67
CA SER A 173 7.54 22.15 -14.46
C SER A 173 6.48 22.26 -15.54
N LEU A 174 5.86 21.13 -15.88
CA LEU A 174 4.66 21.08 -16.71
C LEU A 174 3.44 20.92 -15.78
N GLU A 175 2.57 21.93 -15.76
CA GLU A 175 1.35 21.93 -14.97
C GLU A 175 0.21 21.26 -15.74
N LEU A 176 -0.37 20.20 -15.15
CA LEU A 176 -1.51 19.48 -15.68
C LEU A 176 -2.77 19.74 -14.83
N PRO A 177 -3.97 19.83 -15.45
CA PRO A 177 -4.27 19.56 -16.87
C PRO A 177 -4.15 20.80 -17.78
N SER A 178 -3.68 21.94 -17.28
CA SER A 178 -3.61 23.19 -18.06
C SER A 178 -2.58 23.19 -19.20
N GLU A 179 -1.75 22.15 -19.29
CA GLU A 179 -0.67 22.01 -20.27
C GLU A 179 0.26 23.23 -20.30
N ASP A 180 0.51 23.81 -19.13
CA ASP A 180 1.31 25.02 -18.99
C ASP A 180 2.72 24.67 -18.54
N LEU A 181 3.70 24.91 -19.41
CA LEU A 181 5.10 24.73 -19.09
C LEU A 181 5.66 26.02 -18.50
N ARG A 182 6.11 25.94 -17.24
CA ARG A 182 6.82 27.02 -16.57
C ARG A 182 8.30 26.99 -16.94
N LEU A 183 8.82 28.17 -17.25
CA LEU A 183 10.19 28.39 -17.68
C LEU A 183 10.85 29.46 -16.81
N SER A 184 12.10 29.25 -16.46
CA SER A 184 12.97 30.24 -15.83
C SER A 184 14.06 30.65 -16.82
N ILE A 185 14.27 31.95 -16.98
CA ILE A 185 15.23 32.50 -17.93
C ILE A 185 16.37 33.17 -17.16
N PHE A 186 17.59 32.82 -17.53
CA PHE A 186 18.83 33.31 -16.93
C PHE A 186 19.69 34.01 -17.99
N ARG A 187 20.47 35.01 -17.57
CA ARG A 187 21.56 35.60 -18.35
C ARG A 187 22.86 35.38 -17.56
N GLY A 188 23.69 34.45 -18.03
CA GLY A 188 24.73 33.86 -17.18
C GLY A 188 24.08 33.11 -16.01
N ASP A 189 24.52 33.37 -14.78
CA ASP A 189 23.98 32.75 -13.55
C ASP A 189 22.84 33.56 -12.89
N HIS A 190 22.48 34.72 -13.44
CA HIS A 190 21.43 35.57 -12.89
C HIS A 190 20.06 35.25 -13.50
N LEU A 191 19.08 34.95 -12.64
CA LEU A 191 17.67 34.84 -13.03
C LEU A 191 17.14 36.21 -13.43
N ILE A 192 16.70 36.35 -14.68
CA ILE A 192 16.12 37.61 -15.19
C ILE A 192 14.59 37.61 -15.19
N GLY A 193 13.97 36.44 -15.07
CA GLY A 193 12.52 36.31 -15.00
C GLY A 193 12.01 34.93 -15.33
N SER A 194 10.68 34.82 -15.43
CA SER A 194 9.97 33.58 -15.75
C SER A 194 8.94 33.79 -16.85
N ALA A 195 8.67 32.71 -17.58
CA ALA A 195 7.64 32.64 -18.60
C ALA A 195 6.78 31.38 -18.43
N SER A 196 5.55 31.46 -18.92
CA SER A 196 4.59 30.38 -19.02
C SER A 196 4.19 30.26 -20.49
N THR A 197 4.09 29.04 -21.00
CA THR A 197 3.67 28.80 -22.38
C THR A 197 2.20 29.17 -22.64
N SER A 198 1.41 29.25 -21.57
CA SER A 198 0.03 29.76 -21.56
C SER A 198 -0.07 31.29 -21.55
N GLY A 199 1.05 32.01 -21.49
CA GLY A 199 1.13 33.45 -21.75
C GLY A 199 1.48 34.33 -20.54
N GLY A 200 1.60 33.76 -19.33
CA GLY A 200 2.11 34.51 -18.18
C GLY A 200 3.60 34.81 -18.34
N LYS A 201 4.03 36.06 -18.21
CA LYS A 201 5.46 36.41 -18.21
C LYS A 201 5.79 37.46 -17.17
N SER A 202 6.88 37.22 -16.46
CA SER A 202 7.52 38.16 -15.53
C SER A 202 8.94 38.37 -16.02
N LEU A 203 9.08 38.99 -17.18
CA LEU A 203 10.33 39.23 -17.87
C LEU A 203 10.48 40.73 -18.21
N PRO A 204 11.71 41.24 -18.39
CA PRO A 204 11.96 42.59 -18.87
C PRO A 204 11.20 42.91 -20.16
N ALA A 205 10.76 44.15 -20.33
CA ALA A 205 9.94 44.58 -21.47
C ALA A 205 10.65 44.43 -22.83
N ASP A 206 11.98 44.47 -22.83
CA ASP A 206 12.87 44.30 -23.98
C ASP A 206 13.23 42.83 -24.28
N PHE A 207 12.75 41.87 -23.48
CA PHE A 207 13.04 40.46 -23.71
C PHE A 207 12.42 39.99 -25.05
N PRO A 208 13.23 39.51 -26.01
CA PRO A 208 12.79 39.41 -27.40
C PRO A 208 12.07 38.10 -27.73
N TYR A 209 11.96 37.16 -26.79
CA TYR A 209 11.45 35.81 -27.05
C TYR A 209 10.13 35.53 -26.34
N ASP A 210 9.27 34.78 -27.03
CA ASP A 210 8.10 34.13 -26.46
C ASP A 210 8.22 32.60 -26.64
N PHE A 211 7.59 31.85 -25.73
CA PHE A 211 7.70 30.39 -25.68
C PHE A 211 6.34 29.72 -25.86
N ARG A 212 6.33 28.60 -26.59
CA ARG A 212 5.13 27.77 -26.78
C ARG A 212 5.44 26.31 -26.51
N LEU A 213 4.58 25.65 -25.76
CA LEU A 213 4.61 24.19 -25.64
C LEU A 213 4.06 23.61 -26.95
N VAL A 214 4.91 22.90 -27.69
CA VAL A 214 4.56 22.31 -28.99
C VAL A 214 4.08 20.88 -28.83
N ALA A 215 4.74 20.13 -27.94
CA ALA A 215 4.36 18.76 -27.59
C ALA A 215 4.98 18.39 -26.25
N TYR A 216 4.40 17.38 -25.59
CA TYR A 216 4.99 16.75 -24.43
C TYR A 216 4.70 15.24 -24.46
N GLN A 217 5.57 14.45 -23.87
CA GLN A 217 5.32 13.03 -23.67
C GLN A 217 4.31 12.85 -22.53
N THR A 218 3.38 11.90 -22.66
CA THR A 218 2.43 11.56 -21.59
C THR A 218 3.17 11.37 -20.26
N PRO A 219 2.90 12.20 -19.22
CA PRO A 219 3.65 12.16 -17.98
C PRO A 219 3.49 10.83 -17.27
N SER A 220 4.61 10.29 -16.78
CA SER A 220 4.60 9.09 -15.95
C SER A 220 4.56 9.49 -14.47
N LEU A 221 3.62 8.90 -13.76
CA LEU A 221 3.41 9.14 -12.34
C LEU A 221 4.60 8.58 -11.54
N LYS A 222 5.28 9.42 -10.76
CA LYS A 222 6.37 9.02 -9.88
C LYS A 222 5.84 8.65 -8.50
N ARG A 223 4.96 9.49 -7.94
CA ARG A 223 4.46 9.33 -6.58
C ARG A 223 3.11 10.00 -6.41
N VAL A 224 2.28 9.42 -5.55
CA VAL A 224 1.08 10.07 -5.02
C VAL A 224 1.12 10.02 -3.50
N LEU A 225 0.80 11.16 -2.89
CA LEU A 225 0.73 11.35 -1.46
C LEU A 225 -0.60 11.99 -1.08
N LEU A 226 -1.37 11.28 -0.27
CA LEU A 226 -2.62 11.78 0.30
C LEU A 226 -2.34 12.45 1.64
N ASN A 227 -2.75 13.71 1.79
CA ASN A 227 -2.82 14.36 3.09
C ASN A 227 -4.16 14.02 3.73
N LEU A 228 -4.13 13.19 4.77
CA LEU A 228 -5.31 12.71 5.48
C LEU A 228 -5.42 13.37 6.85
N MET A 229 -6.64 13.69 7.24
CA MET A 229 -6.97 14.19 8.55
C MET A 229 -8.12 13.37 9.12
N LEU A 230 -7.97 12.95 10.37
CA LEU A 230 -9.04 12.37 11.17
C LEU A 230 -9.49 13.40 12.20
N SER A 231 -10.79 13.63 12.26
CA SER A 231 -11.39 14.49 13.27
C SER A 231 -12.55 13.81 13.97
N ARG A 232 -12.90 14.32 15.15
CA ARG A 232 -14.14 14.02 15.84
C ARG A 232 -14.78 15.35 16.21
N ASP A 233 -15.99 15.58 15.74
CA ASP A 233 -16.65 16.88 15.81
C ASP A 233 -15.75 17.97 15.21
N SER A 234 -15.28 18.94 16.02
CA SER A 234 -14.37 20.02 15.59
C SER A 234 -12.91 19.78 15.98
N GLU A 235 -12.58 18.66 16.64
CA GLU A 235 -11.23 18.37 17.12
C GLU A 235 -10.48 17.46 16.15
N VAL A 236 -9.26 17.84 15.79
CA VAL A 236 -8.35 17.02 14.99
C VAL A 236 -7.68 16.00 15.91
N ILE A 237 -7.94 14.72 15.66
CA ILE A 237 -7.45 13.61 16.49
C ILE A 237 -6.22 12.90 15.90
N ALA A 238 -6.00 13.04 14.59
CA ALA A 238 -4.78 12.61 13.92
C ALA A 238 -4.65 13.26 12.54
N GLU A 239 -3.42 13.53 12.13
CA GLU A 239 -3.08 13.91 10.75
C GLU A 239 -1.91 13.05 10.28
N GLY A 240 -1.84 12.80 8.98
CA GLY A 240 -0.75 12.06 8.40
C GLY A 240 -0.84 11.97 6.89
N THR A 241 0.16 11.30 6.32
CA THR A 241 0.21 11.05 4.89
C THR A 241 -0.02 9.58 4.60
N SER A 242 -0.67 9.29 3.47
CA SER A 242 -0.78 7.95 2.92
C SER A 242 -0.18 7.93 1.52
N GLU A 243 0.84 7.09 1.34
CA GLU A 243 1.49 6.84 0.05
C GLU A 243 1.33 5.37 -0.34
N VAL A 244 1.67 5.06 -1.60
CA VAL A 244 1.73 3.67 -2.06
C VAL A 244 2.69 2.88 -1.16
N ASN A 245 2.22 1.77 -0.59
CA ASN A 245 2.93 0.92 0.38
C ASN A 245 3.28 1.58 1.73
N ARG A 246 2.86 2.83 1.98
CA ARG A 246 3.07 3.53 3.25
C ARG A 246 1.76 4.16 3.74
N PRO A 247 0.84 3.35 4.30
CA PRO A 247 -0.46 3.83 4.73
C PRO A 247 -0.35 4.72 5.99
N MET A 248 -1.25 5.69 6.12
CA MET A 248 -1.46 6.37 7.39
C MET A 248 -2.02 5.36 8.41
N THR A 249 -1.51 5.41 9.63
CA THR A 249 -1.97 4.57 10.74
C THR A 249 -2.62 5.40 11.82
N TRP A 250 -3.77 4.98 12.30
CA TRP A 250 -4.37 5.53 13.51
C TRP A 250 -5.00 4.41 14.35
N LYS A 251 -4.54 4.28 15.59
CA LYS A 251 -4.82 3.11 16.45
C LYS A 251 -4.48 1.82 15.70
N ARG A 252 -5.48 0.98 15.41
CA ARG A 252 -5.35 -0.28 14.67
C ARG A 252 -5.74 -0.17 13.19
N LEU A 253 -6.18 1.01 12.75
CA LEU A 253 -6.63 1.23 11.38
C LEU A 253 -5.46 1.66 10.49
N HIS A 254 -5.40 1.04 9.32
CA HIS A 254 -4.52 1.42 8.22
C HIS A 254 -5.35 2.04 7.10
N PHE A 255 -5.02 3.27 6.70
CA PHE A 255 -5.66 4.00 5.61
C PHE A 255 -4.76 3.93 4.38
N CYS A 256 -5.03 2.96 3.51
CA CYS A 256 -4.26 2.68 2.31
C CYS A 256 -4.87 3.40 1.10
N ASN A 257 -4.06 4.15 0.36
CA ASN A 257 -4.44 4.63 -0.95
C ASN A 257 -4.53 3.46 -1.94
N THR A 258 -5.70 3.24 -2.54
CA THR A 258 -5.93 2.17 -3.53
C THR A 258 -6.26 2.70 -4.91
N GLN A 259 -6.76 3.92 -5.01
CA GLN A 259 -7.14 4.52 -6.29
C GLN A 259 -7.02 6.04 -6.22
N ILE A 260 -6.62 6.64 -7.34
CA ILE A 260 -6.69 8.08 -7.57
C ILE A 260 -7.36 8.26 -8.92
N SER A 261 -8.44 9.03 -8.96
CA SER A 261 -9.18 9.27 -10.19
C SER A 261 -9.89 10.61 -10.13
N ARG A 262 -10.52 10.97 -11.24
CA ARG A 262 -11.47 12.07 -11.33
C ARG A 262 -12.85 11.53 -11.68
N ASP A 263 -13.88 12.24 -11.24
CA ASP A 263 -15.25 11.99 -11.68
C ASP A 263 -15.48 12.56 -13.11
N PRO A 264 -16.67 12.35 -13.72
CA PRO A 264 -16.98 12.92 -15.04
C PRO A 264 -16.91 14.45 -15.14
N TYR A 265 -16.96 15.16 -14.01
CA TYR A 265 -16.84 16.62 -13.91
C TYR A 265 -15.41 17.09 -13.68
N GLY A 266 -14.45 16.16 -13.59
CA GLY A 266 -13.04 16.45 -13.38
C GLY A 266 -12.63 16.62 -11.91
N THR A 267 -13.53 16.39 -10.96
CA THR A 267 -13.25 16.53 -9.52
C THR A 267 -12.38 15.37 -9.04
N PRO A 268 -11.20 15.63 -8.45
CA PRO A 268 -10.30 14.58 -8.00
C PRO A 268 -10.82 13.90 -6.72
N PHE A 269 -10.68 12.58 -6.66
CA PHE A 269 -10.97 11.78 -5.49
C PHE A 269 -9.92 10.69 -5.26
N ALA A 270 -9.83 10.24 -4.01
CA ALA A 270 -8.99 9.13 -3.60
C ALA A 270 -9.87 7.97 -3.09
N GLY A 271 -9.62 6.78 -3.62
CA GLY A 271 -10.09 5.53 -3.05
C GLY A 271 -9.20 5.12 -1.90
N ILE A 272 -9.80 4.99 -0.73
CA ILE A 272 -9.12 4.64 0.51
C ILE A 272 -9.63 3.28 0.98
N GLN A 273 -8.73 2.32 1.12
CA GLN A 273 -9.00 1.07 1.83
C GLN A 273 -8.59 1.24 3.29
N ILE A 274 -9.54 1.03 4.19
CA ILE A 274 -9.38 1.07 5.63
C ILE A 274 -9.32 -0.37 6.12
N THR A 275 -8.22 -0.76 6.76
CA THR A 275 -8.02 -2.13 7.23
C THR A 275 -7.77 -2.15 8.74
N ASP A 276 -8.54 -2.96 9.46
CA ASP A 276 -8.23 -3.40 10.83
C ASP A 276 -7.80 -4.85 10.77
N ASP A 277 -6.54 -5.15 11.08
CA ASP A 277 -6.01 -6.51 11.12
C ASP A 277 -5.31 -6.77 12.46
N PRO A 278 -6.04 -7.26 13.49
CA PRO A 278 -5.45 -7.59 14.79
C PRO A 278 -4.49 -8.77 14.75
N GLY A 279 -4.56 -9.62 13.73
CA GLY A 279 -3.72 -10.80 13.61
C GLY A 279 -2.34 -10.51 13.04
N ARG A 280 -2.21 -9.40 12.30
CA ARG A 280 -0.98 -8.96 11.64
C ARG A 280 0.27 -9.03 12.54
N PRO A 281 0.28 -8.51 13.77
CA PRO A 281 1.47 -8.56 14.62
C PRO A 281 1.91 -9.99 14.95
N TYR A 282 0.95 -10.89 15.21
CA TYR A 282 1.22 -12.30 15.55
C TYR A 282 1.78 -13.07 14.35
N VAL A 283 1.32 -12.77 13.14
CA VAL A 283 1.86 -13.36 11.91
C VAL A 283 3.32 -13.00 11.72
N PHE A 284 3.67 -11.71 11.81
CA PHE A 284 5.06 -11.25 11.68
C PHE A 284 5.96 -11.75 12.82
N LEU A 285 5.44 -11.79 14.04
CA LEU A 285 6.15 -12.37 15.17
C LEU A 285 6.41 -13.86 14.94
N GLY A 286 5.40 -14.61 14.49
CA GLY A 286 5.51 -16.03 14.16
C GLY A 286 6.59 -16.29 13.11
N PHE A 287 6.62 -15.52 12.01
CA PHE A 287 7.69 -15.62 11.01
C PHE A 287 9.08 -15.32 11.57
N THR A 288 9.19 -14.33 12.45
CA THR A 288 10.45 -14.01 13.14
C THR A 288 10.92 -15.19 13.98
N VAL A 289 10.02 -15.80 14.76
CA VAL A 289 10.31 -16.97 15.60
C VAL A 289 10.68 -18.19 14.74
N ILE A 290 10.00 -18.44 13.63
CA ILE A 290 10.38 -19.48 12.66
C ILE A 290 11.78 -19.23 12.11
N GLY A 291 12.11 -17.98 11.74
CA GLY A 291 13.44 -17.60 11.26
C GLY A 291 14.53 -17.88 12.28
N ILE A 292 14.30 -17.52 13.55
CA ILE A 292 15.22 -17.83 14.66
C ILE A 292 15.38 -19.34 14.81
N GLY A 293 14.29 -20.11 14.85
CA GLY A 293 14.33 -21.57 14.96
C GLY A 293 15.09 -22.23 13.79
N SER A 294 14.89 -21.73 12.58
CA SER A 294 15.58 -22.19 11.36
C SER A 294 17.09 -21.88 11.43
N GLY A 295 17.46 -20.67 11.86
CA GLY A 295 18.84 -20.27 12.07
C GLY A 295 19.55 -21.11 13.12
N LEU A 296 18.90 -21.36 14.26
CA LEU A 296 19.43 -22.25 15.31
C LEU A 296 19.63 -23.69 14.81
N TYR A 297 18.67 -24.21 14.04
CA TYR A 297 18.77 -25.54 13.46
C TYR A 297 19.97 -25.63 12.50
N PHE A 298 20.12 -24.63 11.63
CA PHE A 298 21.20 -24.55 10.66
C PHE A 298 22.58 -24.41 11.34
N LEU A 299 22.71 -23.51 12.31
CA LEU A 299 23.95 -23.33 13.08
C LEU A 299 24.36 -24.61 13.81
N ARG A 300 23.40 -25.33 14.41
CA ARG A 300 23.67 -26.63 15.04
C ARG A 300 24.13 -27.66 14.02
N ARG A 301 23.61 -27.65 12.79
CA ARG A 301 24.03 -28.59 11.73
C ARG A 301 25.43 -28.27 11.20
N LEU A 302 25.81 -26.99 11.14
CA LEU A 302 27.14 -26.56 10.72
C LEU A 302 28.21 -26.81 11.78
N HIS A 303 27.94 -26.44 13.04
CA HIS A 303 28.92 -26.55 14.14
C HIS A 303 28.86 -27.90 14.86
N GLY A 304 27.78 -28.67 14.69
CA GLY A 304 27.60 -30.00 15.26
C GLY A 304 28.22 -31.14 14.44
N LYS A 305 29.04 -30.83 13.44
CA LYS A 305 29.99 -31.79 12.85
C LYS A 305 31.31 -31.74 13.64
N LYS A 306 31.30 -32.34 14.82
CA LYS A 306 32.44 -33.02 15.44
C LYS A 306 31.89 -34.27 16.11
#